data_AF-A0A660V7I2-F1
#
_entry.id   AF-A0A660V7I2-F1
#
_cell.length_a   1.000
_cell.length_b   1.000
_cell.length_c   1.000
_cell.angle_alpha   90.00
_cell.angle_beta   90.00
_cell.angle_gamma   90.00
#
_symmetry.space_group_name_H-M   'P 1'
#
loop_
_entity.id
_entity.type
_entity.pdbx_description
1 polymer ?
#
loop_
_entity_poly.entity_id
_entity_poly.type
_entity_poly.pdbx_seq_one_letter_code
_entity_poly.pdbx_strand_id
1 'polypeptide(L)' 'MVSRDTSKQSDELVTQLYRDMPTAKKAKLLFDAMRMGQQLAMAGLRQLHPQADENQIWHLWAKQHLGEELYQQAYGDSR' A
#
# COMPACT_ATOMS: atom_id res chain seq x y z
N MET A 1 -19.05 -5.36 10.63
CA MET A 1 -20.10 -5.27 9.60
C MET A 1 -19.97 -6.52 8.75
N VAL A 2 -20.90 -7.48 8.85
CA VAL A 2 -20.85 -8.70 8.03
C VAL A 2 -21.20 -8.31 6.59
N SER A 3 -20.32 -8.63 5.65
CA SER A 3 -20.59 -8.41 4.22
C SER A 3 -21.87 -9.16 3.81
N ARG A 4 -22.71 -8.56 2.96
CA ARG A 4 -23.91 -9.25 2.43
C ARG A 4 -23.53 -10.45 1.55
N ASP A 5 -22.32 -10.44 1.00
CA ASP A 5 -21.79 -11.49 0.12
C ASP A 5 -20.95 -12.52 0.89
N THR A 6 -20.96 -12.49 2.22
CA THR A 6 -20.20 -13.42 3.06
C THR A 6 -21.11 -13.97 4.16
N SER A 7 -21.20 -15.30 4.25
CA SER A 7 -21.97 -15.92 5.33
C SER A 7 -21.36 -15.60 6.69
N LYS A 8 -22.20 -15.55 7.73
CA LYS A 8 -21.76 -15.34 9.12
C LYS A 8 -20.68 -16.35 9.54
N GLN A 9 -20.85 -17.61 9.12
CA GLN A 9 -19.90 -18.68 9.40
C GLN A 9 -18.52 -18.42 8.76
N SER A 10 -18.50 -17.92 7.52
CA SER A 10 -17.24 -17.58 6.84
C SER A 10 -16.53 -16.41 7.51
N ASP A 11 -17.26 -15.38 7.93
CA ASP A 11 -16.70 -14.23 8.65
C ASP A 11 -16.12 -14.63 10.01
N GLU A 12 -16.82 -15.50 10.75
CA GLU A 12 -16.37 -16.07 12.02
C GLU A 12 -15.09 -16.91 11.83
N LEU A 13 -15.05 -17.75 10.78
CA LEU A 13 -13.89 -18.58 10.47
C LEU A 13 -12.66 -17.72 10.12
N VAL A 14 -12.81 -16.72 9.24
CA VAL A 14 -11.71 -15.80 8.87
C VAL A 14 -11.21 -15.03 10.09
N THR A 15 -12.12 -14.57 10.94
CA THR A 15 -11.77 -13.88 12.19
C THR A 15 -10.95 -14.79 13.12
N GLN A 16 -11.38 -16.05 13.29
CA GLN A 16 -10.66 -17.01 14.13
C GLN A 16 -9.27 -17.33 13.55
N LEU A 17 -9.19 -17.62 12.26
CA LEU A 17 -7.92 -17.86 11.55
C LEU A 17 -6.96 -16.67 11.68
N TYR A 18 -7.48 -15.44 11.59
CA TYR A 18 -6.67 -14.25 11.80
C TYR A 18 -6.21 -14.14 13.25
N ARG A 19 -7.07 -14.37 14.26
CA ARG A 19 -6.69 -14.32 15.68
C ARG A 19 -5.57 -15.31 16.00
N ASP A 20 -5.70 -16.54 15.54
CA ASP A 20 -4.76 -17.63 15.81
C ASP A 20 -3.45 -17.51 15.01
N MET A 21 -3.40 -16.61 14.02
CA MET A 21 -2.22 -16.41 13.19
C MET A 21 -1.02 -15.89 14.00
N PRO A 22 0.18 -16.49 13.83
CA PRO A 22 1.41 -15.96 14.43
C PRO A 22 1.67 -14.51 14.04
N THR A 23 2.16 -13.70 14.97
CA THR A 23 2.41 -12.26 14.77
C THR A 23 3.33 -11.99 13.58
N ALA A 24 4.38 -12.80 13.39
CA ALA A 24 5.28 -12.66 12.25
C ALA A 24 4.56 -12.84 10.90
N LYS A 25 3.61 -13.79 10.83
CA LYS A 25 2.82 -14.02 9.61
C LYS A 25 1.82 -12.88 9.36
N LYS A 26 1.21 -12.33 10.40
CA LYS A 26 0.38 -11.11 10.32
C LYS A 26 1.18 -9.93 9.77
N ALA A 27 2.36 -9.68 10.34
CA ALA A 27 3.24 -8.60 9.90
C ALA A 27 3.64 -8.77 8.43
N LYS A 28 3.99 -10.00 8.01
CA LYS A 28 4.27 -10.30 6.60
C LYS A 28 3.09 -9.96 5.68
N LEU A 29 1.87 -10.39 6.03
CA LEU A 29 0.68 -10.06 5.23
C LEU A 29 0.45 -8.54 5.13
N LEU A 30 0.68 -7.80 6.22
CA LEU A 30 0.59 -6.35 6.21
C LEU A 30 1.61 -5.72 5.25
N PHE A 31 2.87 -6.13 5.32
CA PHE A 31 3.92 -5.61 4.42
C PHE A 31 3.67 -5.98 2.95
N ASP A 32 3.20 -7.20 2.69
CA ASP A 32 2.84 -7.65 1.35
C ASP A 32 1.67 -6.79 0.79
N ALA A 33 0.67 -6.47 1.63
CA ALA A 33 -0.43 -5.58 1.25
C ALA A 33 0.04 -4.14 0.98
N MET A 34 0.94 -3.59 1.80
CA MET A 34 1.52 -2.26 1.58
C MET A 34 2.28 -2.20 0.25
N ARG A 35 3.08 -3.24 -0.07
CA ARG A 35 3.81 -3.33 -1.33
C ARG A 35 2.86 -3.40 -2.53
N MET A 36 1.80 -4.18 -2.44
CA MET A 36 0.77 -4.23 -3.49
C MET A 36 0.11 -2.86 -3.68
N GLY A 37 -0.22 -2.16 -2.59
CA GLY A 37 -0.76 -0.80 -2.64
C GLY A 37 0.17 0.18 -3.36
N GLN A 38 1.48 0.14 -3.07
CA GLN A 38 2.48 0.93 -3.78
C GLN A 38 2.51 0.61 -5.27
N GLN A 39 2.50 -0.67 -5.66
CA GLN A 39 2.51 -1.08 -7.06
C GLN A 39 1.29 -0.56 -7.83
N LEU A 40 0.11 -0.62 -7.22
CA LEU A 40 -1.12 -0.08 -7.81
C LEU A 40 -1.06 1.45 -7.98
N ALA A 41 -0.57 2.17 -6.97
CA ALA A 41 -0.39 3.62 -7.06
C ALA A 41 0.59 4.00 -8.18
N MET A 42 1.74 3.32 -8.25
CA MET A 42 2.73 3.51 -9.32
C MET A 42 2.15 3.22 -10.70
N ALA A 43 1.36 2.16 -10.86
CA ALA A 43 0.70 1.85 -12.13
C ALA A 43 -0.31 2.95 -12.55
N GLY A 44 -1.10 3.46 -11.60
CA GLY A 44 -1.99 4.59 -11.85
C GLY A 44 -1.25 5.86 -12.28
N LEU A 45 -0.12 6.17 -11.63
CA LEU A 45 0.73 7.30 -12.00
C LEU A 45 1.29 7.18 -13.42
N ARG A 46 1.75 5.98 -13.82
CA ARG A 46 2.20 5.73 -15.20
C ARG A 46 1.08 5.98 -16.22
N GLN A 47 -0.14 5.57 -15.89
CA GLN A 47 -1.30 5.81 -16.75
C GLN A 47 -1.64 7.30 -16.87
N LEU A 48 -1.54 8.06 -15.77
CA LEU A 48 -1.82 9.50 -15.75
C LEU A 48 -0.70 10.35 -16.37
N HIS A 49 0.54 9.87 -16.32
CA HIS A 49 1.74 10.57 -16.79
C HIS A 49 2.52 9.70 -17.79
N PRO A 50 1.97 9.44 -19.00
CA PRO A 50 2.57 8.50 -19.96
C PRO A 50 3.93 8.97 -20.52
N GLN A 51 4.27 10.24 -20.37
CA GLN A 51 5.54 10.83 -20.81
C GLN A 51 6.61 10.83 -19.70
N ALA A 52 6.22 10.49 -18.46
CA ALA A 52 7.14 10.52 -17.33
C ALA A 52 8.04 9.29 -17.34
N ASP A 53 9.32 9.47 -17.03
CA ASP A 53 10.24 8.36 -16.79
C ASP A 53 10.03 7.74 -15.39
N GLU A 54 10.64 6.58 -15.14
CA GLU A 54 10.47 5.86 -13.87
C GLU A 54 10.94 6.66 -12.64
N ASN A 55 11.94 7.53 -12.80
CA ASN A 55 12.42 8.35 -11.69
C ASN A 55 11.39 9.46 -11.37
N GLN A 56 10.81 10.08 -12.39
CA GLN A 56 9.73 11.04 -12.23
C GLN A 56 8.49 10.40 -11.60
N ILE A 57 8.10 9.19 -12.04
CA ILE A 57 7.01 8.43 -11.42
C ILE A 57 7.31 8.11 -9.97
N TRP A 58 8.54 7.70 -9.64
CA TRP A 58 8.97 7.48 -8.26
C TRP A 58 8.82 8.74 -7.40
N HIS A 59 9.30 9.88 -7.88
CA HIS A 59 9.20 11.14 -7.15
C HIS A 59 7.76 11.62 -6.98
N LEU A 60 6.89 11.42 -7.98
CA LEU A 60 5.46 11.70 -7.86
C LEU A 60 4.81 10.83 -6.78
N TRP A 61 5.09 9.52 -6.78
CA TRP A 61 4.61 8.61 -5.75
C TRP A 61 5.14 9.00 -4.37
N ALA A 62 6.45 9.23 -4.24
CA ALA A 62 7.09 9.56 -2.98
C ALA A 62 6.51 10.85 -2.39
N LYS A 63 6.29 11.88 -3.21
CA LYS A 63 5.67 13.14 -2.76
C LYS A 63 4.23 12.95 -2.30
N GLN A 64 3.44 12.11 -2.98
CA GLN A 64 2.07 11.80 -2.56
C GLN A 64 2.03 10.93 -1.29
N HIS A 65 2.93 9.96 -1.16
CA HIS A 65 2.95 9.00 -0.07
C HIS A 65 3.47 9.61 1.23
N LEU A 66 4.53 10.41 1.15
CA LEU A 66 5.19 11.03 2.30
C LEU A 66 4.53 12.36 2.70
N GLY A 67 3.86 13.04 1.75
CA GLY A 67 3.48 14.43 1.91
C GLY A 67 4.66 15.38 1.76
N GLU A 68 4.40 16.69 1.74
CA GLU A 68 5.42 17.69 1.40
C GLU A 68 6.60 17.70 2.38
N GLU A 69 6.33 17.74 3.69
CA GLU A 69 7.37 17.88 4.72
C GLU A 69 8.38 16.72 4.68
N LEU A 70 7.89 15.48 4.75
CA LEU A 70 8.75 14.29 4.75
C LEU A 70 9.41 14.07 3.38
N TYR A 71 8.76 14.46 2.29
CA TYR A 71 9.39 14.43 0.97
C TYR A 71 10.58 15.38 0.89
N GLN A 72 10.44 16.62 1.40
CA GLN A 72 11.56 17.57 1.42
C GLN A 72 12.69 17.11 2.34
N GLN A 73 12.39 16.51 3.49
CA GLN A 73 13.45 15.94 4.36
C GLN A 73 14.20 14.79 3.68
N ALA A 74 13.50 13.96 2.90
CA ALA A 74 14.11 12.78 2.25
C ALA A 74 14.81 13.10 0.92
N TYR A 75 14.32 14.10 0.16
CA TYR A 75 14.75 14.38 -1.22
C TYR A 75 15.14 15.84 -1.49
N GLY A 76 14.89 16.75 -0.55
CA GLY A 76 15.10 18.20 -0.73
C GLY A 76 16.57 18.63 -0.73
N ASP A 77 17.43 17.92 0.02
CA ASP A 77 18.86 18.23 0.16
C ASP A 77 19.72 17.80 -1.05
N SER A 78 19.12 17.34 -2.15
CA SER A 78 19.81 16.94 -3.38
C SER A 78 19.92 18.07 -4.42
N ARG A 79 19.90 19.34 -4.00
CA ARG A 79 20.07 20.52 -4.86
C ARG A 79 21.18 21.44 -4.41
#